data_AF-A0A8T4TBH6-F1
#
_entry.id   AF-A0A8T4TBH6-F1
#
_cell.length_a   1.000
_cell.length_b   1.000
_cell.length_c   1.000
_cell.angle_alpha   90.00
_cell.angle_beta   90.00
_cell.angle_gamma   90.00
#
_symmetry.space_group_name_H-M   'P 1'
#
loop_
_entity.id
_entity.type
_entity.pdbx_description
1 polymer ?
#
loop_
_entity_poly.entity_id
_entity_poly.type
_entity_poly.pdbx_seq_one_letter_code
_entity_poly.pdbx_strand_id
1 'polypeptide(L)'
;MNLATELRHKSKPTIIAANKIDIKNSEKNLEKIKKDFPNYKIIPCSTDSELALRECLKKELIKYIPGDNKFEITTKDLNETQKAALNFIQKEVLDKYNSTGIQDLLNEAIFNLLNYIAVFPGGMNNLKDKDGNVLPDCLLLPNGSTALDFAFKIHTDIGNNFIKAFDVKKRIVIGKEHILKNLDVIEIATRK
;
A
#
# COMPACT_ATOMS: atom_id res chain seq x y z
N MET A 1 -13.52 20.07 28.05
CA MET A 1 -12.23 20.07 27.29
C MET A 1 -12.29 19.09 26.11
N ASN A 2 -13.32 19.16 25.24
CA ASN A 2 -13.63 18.06 24.32
C ASN A 2 -13.79 18.45 22.84
N LEU A 3 -14.17 19.70 22.53
CA LEU A 3 -14.43 20.09 21.15
C LEU A 3 -13.16 20.06 20.26
N ALA A 4 -12.05 20.64 20.74
CA ALA A 4 -10.81 20.69 19.98
C ALA A 4 -10.24 19.28 19.71
N THR A 5 -10.34 18.38 20.69
CA THR A 5 -9.89 16.99 20.58
C THR A 5 -10.69 16.23 19.53
N GLU A 6 -12.02 16.30 19.61
CA GLU A 6 -12.93 15.63 18.66
C GLU A 6 -12.81 16.20 17.24
N LEU A 7 -12.71 17.52 17.09
CA LEU A 7 -12.48 18.16 15.80
C LEU A 7 -11.17 17.71 15.16
N ARG A 8 -10.09 17.59 15.94
CA ARG A 8 -8.82 17.06 15.45
C ARG A 8 -8.96 15.60 15.01
N HIS A 9 -9.61 14.75 15.79
CA HIS A 9 -9.80 13.34 15.41
C HIS A 9 -10.55 13.18 14.09
N LYS A 10 -11.57 14.00 13.84
CA LYS A 10 -12.31 13.98 12.56
C LYS A 10 -11.53 14.58 11.40
N SER A 11 -10.84 15.69 11.62
CA SER A 11 -10.17 16.44 10.54
C SER A 11 -8.73 15.98 10.24
N LYS A 12 -8.13 15.22 11.16
CA LYS A 12 -6.77 14.67 11.09
C LYS A 12 -6.77 13.21 11.58
N PRO A 13 -7.34 12.28 10.79
CA PRO A 13 -7.15 10.85 11.03
C PRO A 13 -5.65 10.54 11.23
N THR A 14 -5.30 9.76 12.25
CA THR A 14 -3.90 9.55 12.67
C THR A 14 -3.65 8.08 12.96
N ILE A 15 -2.51 7.56 12.50
CA ILE A 15 -1.95 6.25 12.88
C ILE A 15 -0.59 6.46 13.54
N ILE A 16 -0.26 5.63 14.53
CA ILE A 16 1.03 5.65 15.21
C ILE A 16 1.90 4.52 14.65
N ALA A 17 3.05 4.88 14.09
CA ALA A 17 4.12 3.94 13.77
C ALA A 17 5.01 3.74 15.01
N ALA A 18 4.85 2.61 15.70
CA ALA A 18 5.66 2.25 16.85
C ALA A 18 7.00 1.67 16.38
N ASN A 19 7.91 2.55 15.96
CA ASN A 19 9.20 2.17 15.39
C ASN A 19 10.18 1.60 16.45
N LYS A 20 11.21 0.88 15.97
CA LYS A 20 12.29 0.24 16.74
C LYS A 20 11.88 -1.03 17.50
N ILE A 21 10.99 -1.82 16.90
CA ILE A 21 10.57 -3.10 17.49
C ILE A 21 11.67 -4.17 17.52
N ASP A 22 12.73 -3.96 16.75
CA ASP A 22 13.93 -4.79 16.69
C ASP A 22 14.86 -4.63 17.91
N ILE A 23 14.66 -3.61 18.75
CA ILE A 23 15.49 -3.37 19.94
C ILE A 23 15.05 -4.24 21.12
N LYS A 24 16.00 -4.67 21.96
CA LYS A 24 15.71 -5.39 23.22
C LYS A 24 14.70 -4.62 24.09
N ASN A 25 13.75 -5.34 24.68
CA ASN A 25 12.66 -4.81 25.51
C ASN A 25 11.61 -3.95 24.76
N SER A 26 11.67 -3.85 23.42
CA SER A 26 10.69 -3.12 22.63
C SER A 26 9.25 -3.59 22.86
N GLU A 27 9.03 -4.89 23.06
CA GLU A 27 7.73 -5.49 23.33
C GLU A 27 7.01 -4.84 24.53
N LYS A 28 7.74 -4.59 25.63
CA LYS A 28 7.17 -3.92 26.82
C LYS A 28 6.76 -2.47 26.52
N ASN A 29 7.55 -1.77 25.72
CA ASN A 29 7.26 -0.40 25.32
C ASN A 29 6.08 -0.34 24.35
N LEU A 30 5.98 -1.30 23.43
CA LEU A 30 4.86 -1.44 22.51
C LEU A 30 3.55 -1.66 23.28
N GLU A 31 3.56 -2.57 24.26
CA GLU A 31 2.39 -2.83 25.12
C GLU A 31 2.01 -1.60 25.96
N LYS A 32 2.99 -0.83 26.43
CA LYS A 32 2.73 0.43 27.12
C LYS A 32 2.07 1.46 26.21
N ILE A 33 2.59 1.65 24.99
CA ILE A 33 2.04 2.61 24.02
C ILE A 33 0.61 2.23 23.63
N LYS A 34 0.31 0.94 23.45
CA LYS A 34 -1.06 0.47 23.20
C LYS A 34 -2.03 0.82 24.34
N LYS A 35 -1.57 0.74 25.59
CA LYS A 35 -2.36 1.10 26.78
C LYS A 35 -2.54 2.61 26.94
N ASP A 36 -1.50 3.38 26.66
CA ASP A 36 -1.51 4.84 26.80
C ASP A 36 -2.33 5.53 25.69
N PHE A 37 -2.42 4.91 24.51
CA PHE A 37 -3.10 5.46 23.32
C PHE A 37 -4.15 4.51 22.72
N PRO A 38 -5.17 4.06 23.48
CA PRO A 38 -6.10 3.02 23.04
C PRO A 38 -7.00 3.44 21.87
N ASN A 39 -7.16 4.76 21.67
CA ASN A 39 -8.00 5.33 20.61
C ASN A 39 -7.27 5.48 19.26
N TYR A 40 -5.98 5.14 19.21
CA TYR A 40 -5.21 5.21 17.98
C TYR A 40 -4.90 3.81 17.48
N LYS A 41 -4.90 3.65 16.16
CA LYS A 41 -4.31 2.47 15.55
C LYS A 41 -2.79 2.58 15.68
N ILE A 42 -2.17 1.53 16.19
CA ILE A 42 -0.72 1.47 16.43
C ILE A 42 -0.18 0.28 15.65
N ILE A 43 0.81 0.54 14.80
CA ILE A 43 1.45 -0.48 13.98
C ILE A 43 2.91 -0.59 14.41
N PRO A 44 3.36 -1.78 14.88
CA PRO A 44 4.76 -2.01 15.21
C PRO A 44 5.60 -1.93 13.95
N CYS A 45 6.72 -1.19 13.97
CA CYS A 45 7.59 -1.06 12.80
C CYS A 45 9.07 -1.27 13.15
N SER A 46 9.82 -1.82 12.20
CA SER A 46 11.28 -1.77 12.17
C SER A 46 11.75 -1.13 10.87
N THR A 47 11.95 0.19 10.89
CA THR A 47 12.40 0.94 9.71
C THR A 47 13.81 0.51 9.29
N ASP A 48 14.71 0.26 10.23
CA ASP A 48 16.10 -0.11 9.92
C ASP A 48 16.16 -1.50 9.25
N SER A 49 15.32 -2.45 9.68
CA SER A 49 15.21 -3.75 9.02
C SER A 49 14.65 -3.63 7.60
N GLU A 50 13.60 -2.81 7.40
CA GLU A 50 13.03 -2.58 6.06
C GLU A 50 14.05 -1.91 5.14
N LEU A 51 14.79 -0.91 5.63
CA LEU A 51 15.82 -0.23 4.86
C LEU A 51 16.90 -1.23 4.42
N ALA A 52 17.40 -2.06 5.35
CA ALA A 52 18.41 -3.06 5.04
C ALA A 52 17.93 -4.07 3.98
N LEU A 53 16.70 -4.60 4.11
CA LEU A 53 16.11 -5.50 3.11
C LEU A 53 16.00 -4.82 1.74
N ARG A 54 15.56 -3.55 1.70
CA ARG A 54 15.45 -2.80 0.45
C ARG A 54 16.81 -2.49 -0.20
N GLU A 55 17.84 -2.24 0.59
CA GLU A 55 19.21 -2.09 0.08
C GLU A 55 19.77 -3.40 -0.48
N CYS A 56 19.53 -4.52 0.21
CA CYS A 56 19.90 -5.85 -0.29
C CYS A 56 19.16 -6.19 -1.59
N LEU A 57 17.86 -5.86 -1.69
CA LEU A 57 17.07 -6.03 -2.90
C LEU A 57 17.63 -5.20 -4.07
N LYS A 58 17.95 -3.92 -3.83
CA LYS A 58 18.54 -3.03 -4.85
C LYS A 58 19.89 -3.53 -5.38
N LYS A 59 20.66 -4.25 -4.53
CA LYS A 59 21.93 -4.86 -4.88
C LYS A 59 21.77 -6.30 -5.42
N GLU A 60 20.54 -6.74 -5.65
CA GLU A 60 20.20 -8.08 -6.15
C GLU A 60 20.73 -9.23 -5.27
N LEU A 61 20.97 -8.95 -3.99
CA LEU A 61 21.47 -9.93 -3.01
C LEU A 61 20.36 -10.84 -2.48
N ILE A 62 19.13 -10.33 -2.49
CA ILE A 62 17.92 -11.05 -2.09
C ILE A 62 16.78 -10.77 -3.07
N LYS A 63 15.81 -11.68 -3.13
CA LYS A 63 14.44 -11.40 -3.58
C LYS A 63 13.57 -11.14 -2.36
N TYR A 64 12.93 -9.99 -2.35
CA TYR A 64 12.07 -9.55 -1.26
C TYR A 64 10.97 -8.65 -1.84
N ILE A 65 9.73 -8.88 -1.43
CA ILE A 65 8.62 -7.97 -1.70
C ILE A 65 8.33 -7.22 -0.40
N PRO A 66 8.35 -5.88 -0.38
CA PRO A 66 8.06 -5.11 0.82
C PRO A 66 6.75 -5.54 1.50
N GLY A 67 6.83 -5.88 2.79
CA GLY A 67 5.70 -6.38 3.57
C GLY A 67 5.64 -7.91 3.69
N ASP A 68 6.42 -8.65 2.92
CA ASP A 68 6.51 -10.11 3.06
C ASP A 68 7.21 -10.51 4.36
N ASN A 69 6.84 -11.69 4.86
CA ASN A 69 7.45 -12.28 6.06
C ASN A 69 8.76 -13.02 5.78
N LYS A 70 9.15 -13.14 4.52
CA LYS A 70 10.31 -13.91 4.07
C LYS A 70 10.98 -13.25 2.89
N PHE A 71 12.25 -13.55 2.72
CA PHE A 71 13.04 -13.20 1.55
C PHE A 71 13.88 -14.40 1.12
N GLU A 72 14.24 -14.44 -0.16
CA GLU A 72 15.11 -15.47 -0.71
C GLU A 72 16.49 -14.89 -0.98
N ILE A 73 17.55 -15.56 -0.51
CA ILE A 73 18.91 -15.16 -0.82
C ILE A 73 19.25 -15.63 -2.23
N THR A 74 19.61 -14.70 -3.12
CA THR A 74 19.93 -14.98 -4.53
C THR A 74 21.41 -15.22 -4.78
N THR A 75 22.29 -14.73 -3.92
CA THR A 75 23.75 -14.86 -4.07
C THR A 75 24.39 -15.64 -2.93
N LYS A 76 25.51 -16.32 -3.23
CA LYS A 76 26.34 -17.01 -2.22
C LYS A 76 27.37 -16.07 -1.57
N ASP A 77 27.59 -14.89 -2.15
CA ASP A 77 28.68 -13.97 -1.80
C ASP A 77 28.29 -12.94 -0.71
N LEU A 78 27.36 -13.30 0.18
CA LEU A 78 27.06 -12.50 1.36
C LEU A 78 28.21 -12.63 2.37
N ASN A 79 28.73 -11.50 2.85
CA ASN A 79 29.71 -11.50 3.94
C ASN A 79 29.05 -11.96 5.26
N GLU A 80 29.86 -12.34 6.25
CA GLU A 80 29.33 -12.87 7.51
C GLU A 80 28.46 -11.86 8.26
N THR A 81 28.80 -10.58 8.18
CA THR A 81 28.03 -9.50 8.84
C THR A 81 26.65 -9.32 8.22
N GLN A 82 26.53 -9.39 6.89
CA GLN A 82 25.25 -9.35 6.18
C GLN A 82 24.42 -10.59 6.48
N LYS A 83 25.02 -11.79 6.49
CA LYS A 83 24.32 -13.02 6.87
C LYS A 83 23.77 -12.93 8.29
N ALA A 84 24.58 -12.44 9.23
CA ALA A 84 24.16 -12.23 10.61
C ALA A 84 23.01 -11.21 10.71
N ALA A 85 23.09 -10.09 9.99
CA ALA A 85 22.04 -9.07 9.96
C ALA A 85 20.72 -9.60 9.36
N LEU A 86 20.77 -10.30 8.23
CA LEU A 86 19.60 -10.90 7.60
C LEU A 86 18.95 -11.97 8.50
N ASN A 87 19.76 -12.81 9.16
CA ASN A 87 19.26 -13.78 10.13
C ASN A 87 18.62 -13.11 11.35
N PHE A 88 19.19 -12.00 11.82
CA PHE A 88 18.61 -11.20 12.89
C PHE A 88 17.25 -10.62 12.46
N ILE A 89 17.17 -10.01 11.28
CA ILE A 89 15.91 -9.45 10.75
C ILE A 89 14.84 -10.54 10.62
N GLN A 90 15.18 -11.71 10.08
CA GLN A 90 14.24 -12.81 9.95
C GLN A 90 13.70 -13.23 11.33
N LYS A 91 14.58 -13.50 12.30
CA LYS A 91 14.17 -14.06 13.60
C LYS A 91 13.52 -13.05 14.55
N GLU A 92 14.08 -11.84 14.63
CA GLU A 92 13.68 -10.85 15.64
C GLU A 92 12.58 -9.93 15.14
N VAL A 93 12.39 -9.80 13.82
CA VAL A 93 11.37 -8.92 13.24
C VAL A 93 10.33 -9.72 12.46
N LEU A 94 10.72 -10.39 11.37
CA LEU A 94 9.75 -10.99 10.46
C LEU A 94 9.02 -12.19 11.09
N ASP A 95 9.71 -13.08 11.78
CA ASP A 95 9.09 -14.26 12.42
C ASP A 95 8.19 -13.87 13.60
N LYS A 96 8.51 -12.77 14.30
CA LYS A 96 7.75 -12.29 15.47
C LYS A 96 6.55 -11.44 15.10
N TYR A 97 6.71 -10.54 14.13
CA TYR A 97 5.72 -9.53 13.76
C TYR A 97 5.09 -9.76 12.39
N ASN A 98 5.46 -10.85 11.70
CA ASN A 98 5.03 -11.22 10.35
C ASN A 98 5.46 -10.25 9.22
N SER A 99 5.93 -9.05 9.53
CA SER A 99 6.47 -8.10 8.56
C SER A 99 7.39 -7.10 9.27
N THR A 100 8.00 -6.18 8.52
CA THR A 100 8.69 -5.02 9.09
C THR A 100 7.73 -3.93 9.60
N GLY A 101 6.43 -4.06 9.31
CA GLY A 101 5.37 -3.14 9.68
C GLY A 101 5.25 -1.89 8.81
N ILE A 102 6.22 -1.62 7.93
CA ILE A 102 6.20 -0.40 7.09
C ILE A 102 5.13 -0.50 6.00
N GLN A 103 5.07 -1.61 5.27
CA GLN A 103 4.04 -1.79 4.25
C GLN A 103 2.63 -1.88 4.87
N ASP A 104 2.51 -2.53 6.03
CA ASP A 104 1.26 -2.60 6.78
C ASP A 104 0.78 -1.22 7.23
N LEU A 105 1.70 -0.38 7.71
CA LEU A 105 1.43 1.01 8.06
C LEU A 105 0.87 1.81 6.89
N LEU A 106 1.51 1.71 5.72
CA LEU A 106 1.07 2.40 4.51
C LEU A 106 -0.30 1.88 4.03
N ASN A 107 -0.50 0.57 4.03
CA ASN A 107 -1.76 -0.06 3.65
C ASN A 107 -2.90 0.38 4.58
N GLU A 108 -2.67 0.36 5.90
CA GLU A 108 -3.65 0.83 6.88
C GLU A 108 -3.97 2.31 6.69
N ALA A 109 -2.95 3.15 6.44
CA ALA A 109 -3.14 4.58 6.23
C ALA A 109 -3.99 4.86 4.99
N ILE A 110 -3.70 4.21 3.87
CA ILE A 110 -4.39 4.45 2.60
C ILE A 110 -5.78 3.81 2.59
N PHE A 111 -5.87 2.50 2.85
CA PHE A 111 -7.09 1.74 2.59
C PHE A 111 -8.08 1.79 3.75
N ASN A 112 -7.62 1.90 4.99
CA ASN A 112 -8.49 1.86 6.17
C ASN A 112 -8.73 3.25 6.76
N LEU A 113 -7.67 4.01 7.03
CA LEU A 113 -7.78 5.32 7.67
C LEU A 113 -8.34 6.38 6.73
N LEU A 114 -7.78 6.49 5.52
CA LEU A 114 -8.23 7.44 4.51
C LEU A 114 -9.36 6.87 3.63
N ASN A 115 -9.62 5.56 3.72
CA ASN A 115 -10.66 4.85 2.96
C ASN A 115 -10.54 5.12 1.44
N TYR A 116 -9.33 4.97 0.90
CA TYR A 116 -9.09 5.00 -0.53
C TYR A 116 -9.23 3.60 -1.14
N ILE A 117 -9.44 3.55 -2.44
CA ILE A 117 -9.45 2.36 -3.28
C ILE A 117 -8.36 2.49 -4.35
N ALA A 118 -7.74 1.38 -4.69
CA ALA A 118 -6.81 1.27 -5.82
C ALA A 118 -7.58 0.85 -7.07
N VAL A 119 -7.50 1.63 -8.14
CA VAL A 119 -8.14 1.35 -9.44
C VAL A 119 -7.09 1.41 -10.53
N PHE A 120 -7.15 0.48 -11.47
CA PHE A 120 -6.16 0.32 -12.52
C PHE A 120 -6.74 0.65 -13.89
N PRO A 121 -6.07 1.47 -14.71
CA PRO A 121 -6.39 1.54 -16.13
C PRO A 121 -5.91 0.25 -16.81
N GLY A 122 -6.74 -0.31 -17.70
CA GLY A 122 -6.35 -1.50 -18.47
C GLY A 122 -7.29 -1.77 -19.62
N GLY A 123 -6.78 -2.38 -20.69
CA GLY A 123 -7.57 -2.73 -21.87
C GLY A 123 -8.32 -4.06 -21.72
N MET A 124 -9.54 -4.13 -22.26
CA MET A 124 -10.48 -5.24 -22.14
C MET A 124 -9.93 -6.59 -22.65
N ASN A 125 -9.04 -6.55 -23.64
CA ASN A 125 -8.54 -7.77 -24.28
C ASN A 125 -7.32 -8.38 -23.59
N ASN A 126 -6.40 -7.57 -23.06
CA ASN A 126 -5.09 -8.04 -22.62
C ASN A 126 -4.58 -7.41 -21.30
N LEU A 127 -5.40 -6.62 -20.59
CA LEU A 127 -4.96 -5.76 -19.47
C LEU A 127 -3.84 -4.80 -19.84
N LYS A 128 -3.63 -4.59 -21.15
CA LYS A 128 -2.56 -3.76 -21.70
C LYS A 128 -3.09 -2.39 -22.09
N ASP A 129 -2.21 -1.40 -22.02
CA ASP A 129 -2.43 -0.10 -22.64
C ASP A 129 -2.12 -0.13 -24.15
N LYS A 130 -2.10 1.06 -24.78
CA LYS A 130 -1.77 1.23 -26.20
C LYS A 130 -0.31 0.92 -26.53
N ASP A 131 0.58 1.03 -25.56
CA ASP A 131 2.02 0.81 -25.69
C ASP A 131 2.41 -0.66 -25.39
N GLY A 132 1.45 -1.47 -24.95
CA GLY A 132 1.62 -2.89 -24.66
C GLY A 132 2.01 -3.21 -23.21
N ASN A 133 2.05 -2.21 -22.33
CA ASN A 133 2.36 -2.37 -20.91
C ASN A 133 1.16 -2.98 -20.19
N VAL A 134 1.39 -4.02 -19.39
CA VAL A 134 0.34 -4.69 -18.61
C VAL A 134 0.10 -3.90 -17.33
N LEU A 135 -1.13 -3.42 -17.11
CA LEU A 135 -1.55 -2.63 -15.95
C LEU A 135 -0.54 -1.50 -15.63
N PRO A 136 -0.41 -0.51 -16.53
CA PRO A 136 0.68 0.46 -16.47
C PRO A 136 0.69 1.28 -15.18
N ASP A 137 -0.50 1.57 -14.63
CA ASP A 137 -0.68 2.46 -13.49
C ASP A 137 -1.57 1.85 -12.41
N CYS A 138 -1.47 2.39 -11.21
CA CYS A 138 -2.38 2.16 -10.10
C CYS A 138 -2.77 3.51 -9.50
N LEU A 139 -4.04 3.88 -9.61
CA LEU A 139 -4.54 5.17 -9.13
C LEU A 139 -5.33 4.99 -7.85
N LEU A 140 -5.00 5.78 -6.85
CA LEU A 140 -5.74 5.86 -5.60
C LEU A 140 -6.86 6.89 -5.72
N LEU A 141 -8.09 6.47 -5.44
CA LEU A 141 -9.29 7.31 -5.38
C LEU A 141 -9.99 7.16 -4.03
N PRO A 142 -10.68 8.20 -3.54
CA PRO A 142 -11.59 8.03 -2.40
C PRO A 142 -12.62 6.94 -2.66
N ASN A 143 -12.96 6.16 -1.64
CA ASN A 143 -14.05 5.21 -1.72
C ASN A 143 -15.37 5.93 -2.06
N GLY A 144 -16.16 5.36 -2.96
CA GLY A 144 -17.35 6.00 -3.54
C GLY A 144 -17.09 6.76 -4.84
N SER A 145 -15.83 6.91 -5.28
CA SER A 145 -15.53 7.49 -6.59
C SER A 145 -16.13 6.69 -7.75
N THR A 146 -16.47 7.40 -8.81
CA THR A 146 -17.15 6.87 -10.00
C THR A 146 -16.19 6.60 -11.16
N ALA A 147 -16.68 5.92 -12.19
CA ALA A 147 -15.96 5.77 -13.46
C ALA A 147 -15.56 7.12 -14.10
N LEU A 148 -16.38 8.16 -13.92
CA LEU A 148 -16.05 9.51 -14.39
C LEU A 148 -14.95 10.18 -13.56
N ASP A 149 -14.98 10.03 -12.23
CA ASP A 149 -13.92 10.56 -11.36
C ASP A 149 -12.57 9.93 -11.71
N PHE A 150 -12.59 8.62 -12.00
CA PHE A 150 -11.42 7.90 -12.50
C PHE A 150 -10.92 8.44 -13.83
N ALA A 151 -11.82 8.80 -14.76
CA ALA A 151 -11.48 9.45 -16.01
C ALA A 151 -10.71 10.76 -15.80
N PHE A 152 -11.24 11.64 -14.94
CA PHE A 152 -10.58 12.90 -14.59
C PHE A 152 -9.27 12.68 -13.83
N LYS A 153 -9.18 11.62 -13.03
CA LYS A 153 -7.95 11.26 -12.31
C LYS A 153 -6.82 10.86 -13.25
N ILE A 154 -7.13 10.22 -14.38
CA ILE A 154 -6.16 9.91 -15.43
C ILE A 154 -5.77 11.20 -16.15
N HIS A 155 -6.74 11.91 -16.74
CA HIS A 155 -6.50 13.19 -17.40
C HIS A 155 -7.80 13.97 -17.60
N THR A 156 -7.74 15.31 -17.52
CA THR A 156 -8.92 16.18 -17.69
C THR A 156 -9.63 15.96 -19.03
N ASP A 157 -8.88 15.78 -20.12
CA ASP A 157 -9.47 15.54 -21.46
C ASP A 157 -10.19 14.20 -21.57
N ILE A 158 -9.74 13.17 -20.84
CA ILE A 158 -10.39 11.86 -20.82
C ILE A 158 -11.72 11.96 -20.08
N GLY A 159 -11.75 12.71 -18.97
CA GLY A 159 -12.98 13.02 -18.24
C GLY A 159 -13.98 13.83 -19.07
N ASN A 160 -13.54 14.91 -19.69
CA ASN A 160 -14.39 15.78 -20.52
C ASN A 160 -15.01 15.04 -21.71
N ASN A 161 -14.26 14.11 -22.31
CA ASN A 161 -14.70 13.36 -23.48
C ASN A 161 -15.25 11.97 -23.15
N PHE A 162 -15.59 11.69 -21.88
CA PHE A 162 -16.11 10.40 -21.45
C PHE A 162 -17.38 9.98 -22.21
N ILE A 163 -17.38 8.77 -22.78
CA ILE A 163 -18.58 8.15 -23.37
C ILE A 163 -19.10 7.05 -22.45
N LYS A 164 -18.24 6.09 -22.15
CA LYS A 164 -18.53 4.89 -21.37
C LYS A 164 -17.22 4.33 -20.82
N ALA A 165 -17.34 3.45 -19.84
CA ALA A 165 -16.23 2.67 -19.35
C ALA A 165 -16.55 1.17 -19.40
N PHE A 166 -15.52 0.36 -19.26
CA PHE A 166 -15.63 -1.09 -19.21
C PHE A 166 -14.98 -1.58 -17.92
N ASP A 167 -15.71 -2.40 -17.17
CA ASP A 167 -15.11 -3.20 -16.11
C ASP A 167 -14.47 -4.42 -16.78
N VAL A 168 -13.15 -4.41 -16.87
CA VAL A 168 -12.38 -5.42 -17.61
C VAL A 168 -12.47 -6.79 -16.94
N LYS A 169 -12.58 -6.85 -15.61
CA LYS A 169 -12.67 -8.11 -14.87
C LYS A 169 -14.02 -8.78 -15.09
N LYS A 170 -15.10 -8.00 -15.05
CA LYS A 170 -16.46 -8.50 -15.25
C LYS A 170 -16.88 -8.58 -16.72
N ARG A 171 -16.11 -7.95 -17.62
CA ARG A 171 -16.41 -7.83 -19.06
C ARG A 171 -17.79 -7.20 -19.33
N ILE A 172 -18.12 -6.16 -18.58
CA ILE A 172 -19.38 -5.43 -18.73
C ILE A 172 -19.12 -3.95 -19.04
N VAL A 173 -20.07 -3.33 -19.74
CA VAL A 173 -20.09 -1.89 -19.94
C VAL A 173 -20.66 -1.23 -18.69
N ILE A 174 -19.99 -0.18 -18.21
CA ILE A 174 -20.43 0.62 -17.06
C ILE A 174 -20.62 2.08 -17.46
N GLY A 175 -21.59 2.72 -16.82
CA GLY A 175 -21.88 4.14 -17.01
C GLY A 175 -20.98 5.04 -16.18
N LYS A 176 -21.06 6.34 -16.45
CA LYS A 176 -20.29 7.40 -15.77
C LYS A 176 -20.45 7.39 -14.24
N GLU A 177 -21.63 7.06 -13.73
CA GLU A 177 -22.00 7.08 -12.30
C GLU A 177 -21.72 5.74 -11.59
N HIS A 178 -21.15 4.76 -12.29
CA HIS A 178 -20.82 3.48 -11.67
C HIS A 178 -19.77 3.68 -10.59
N ILE A 179 -20.11 3.31 -9.35
CA ILE A 179 -19.21 3.37 -8.20
C ILE A 179 -18.16 2.28 -8.33
N LEU A 180 -16.90 2.70 -8.33
CA LEU A 180 -15.76 1.81 -8.47
C LEU A 180 -15.45 1.12 -7.14
N LYS A 181 -14.91 -0.09 -7.24
CA LYS A 181 -14.47 -0.89 -6.09
C LYS A 181 -12.96 -1.04 -6.10
N ASN A 182 -12.43 -1.39 -4.94
CA ASN A 182 -11.00 -1.67 -4.80
C ASN A 182 -10.58 -2.80 -5.74
N LEU A 183 -9.46 -2.59 -6.43
CA LEU A 183 -8.87 -3.48 -7.43
C LEU A 183 -9.72 -3.69 -8.69
N ASP A 184 -10.58 -2.74 -9.02
CA ASP A 184 -11.23 -2.70 -10.33
C ASP A 184 -10.21 -2.32 -11.41
N VAL A 185 -10.38 -2.91 -12.59
CA VAL A 185 -9.61 -2.60 -13.79
C VAL A 185 -10.57 -2.00 -14.80
N ILE A 186 -10.33 -0.74 -15.16
CA ILE A 186 -11.28 0.07 -15.92
C ILE A 186 -10.66 0.55 -17.23
N GLU A 187 -11.34 0.28 -18.35
CA GLU A 187 -11.03 0.90 -19.64
C GLU A 187 -12.00 2.04 -19.89
N ILE A 188 -11.49 3.21 -20.30
CA ILE A 188 -12.33 4.38 -20.62
C ILE A 188 -12.38 4.59 -22.14
N ALA A 189 -13.59 4.67 -22.67
CA ALA A 189 -13.82 5.06 -24.05
C ALA A 189 -14.18 6.55 -24.11
N THR A 190 -13.38 7.31 -24.87
CA THR A 190 -13.58 8.75 -25.09
C THR A 190 -14.14 9.03 -26.48
N ARG A 191 -14.74 10.21 -26.65
CA ARG A 191 -14.99 10.78 -27.98
C ARG A 191 -13.64 11.06 -28.64
N LYS A 192 -13.55 10.73 -29.93
CA LYS A 192 -12.41 11.10 -30.77
C LYS A 192 -12.45 12.60 -31.04
#